data_AF-T0SYF6-F1
#
_entry.id   AF-T0SYF6-F1
#
_cell.length_a   1.000
_cell.length_b   1.000
_cell.length_c   1.000
_cell.angle_alpha   90.00
_cell.angle_beta   90.00
_cell.angle_gamma   90.00
#
_symmetry.space_group_name_H-M   'P 1'
#
loop_
_entity.id
_entity.type
_entity.pdbx_description
1 polymer ?
#
loop_
_entity_poly.entity_id
_entity_poly.type
_entity_poly.pdbx_seq_one_letter_code
_entity_poly.pdbx_strand_id
1 'polypeptide(L)'
;MDFGGLKDVKEWLDHMFDHTFLVSEDDPYKDTFTKLDQEGVIQMRVLPNAGMEGTAQFVYKHVNDMVSKKTNGRVKVIKVEVRENEKNSAIFHT
;
A
#
# COMPACT_ATOMS: atom_id res chain seq x y z
N MET A 1 -0.81 -8.11 20.27
CA MET A 1 -0.37 -8.77 19.03
C MET A 1 1.14 -8.75 19.04
N ASP A 2 1.78 -9.86 18.70
CA ASP A 2 3.24 -9.96 18.60
C ASP A 2 3.70 -9.77 17.15
N PHE A 3 5.01 -9.82 16.92
CA PHE A 3 5.58 -9.70 15.57
C PHE A 3 5.18 -10.86 14.65
N GLY A 4 4.98 -12.07 15.19
CA GLY A 4 4.52 -13.22 14.40
C GLY A 4 3.13 -13.00 13.81
N GLY A 5 2.27 -12.26 14.52
CA GLY A 5 0.95 -11.87 14.02
C GLY A 5 0.97 -11.01 12.76
N LEU A 6 2.09 -10.35 12.43
CA LEU A 6 2.20 -9.40 11.31
C LEU A 6 2.56 -10.05 9.96
N LYS A 7 2.68 -11.38 9.90
CA LYS A 7 3.04 -12.10 8.67
C LYS A 7 2.14 -11.72 7.48
N ASP A 8 0.82 -11.73 7.66
CA ASP A 8 -0.14 -11.40 6.61
C ASP A 8 0.00 -9.93 6.15
N VAL A 9 0.37 -9.02 7.07
CA VAL A 9 0.62 -7.60 6.73
C VAL A 9 1.85 -7.49 5.83
N LYS A 10 2.92 -8.23 6.15
CA LYS A 10 4.12 -8.28 5.31
C LYS A 10 3.81 -8.85 3.92
N GLU A 11 3.13 -9.99 3.86
CA GLU A 11 2.75 -10.61 2.57
C GLU A 11 1.91 -9.68 1.70
N TRP A 12 1.00 -8.92 2.32
CA TRP A 12 0.23 -7.91 1.60
C TRP A 12 1.10 -6.75 1.10
N LEU A 13 2.02 -6.24 1.92
CA LEU A 13 2.96 -5.18 1.50
C LEU A 13 3.86 -5.66 0.35
N ASP A 14 4.40 -6.87 0.45
CA ASP A 14 5.22 -7.48 -0.60
C ASP A 14 4.42 -7.59 -1.91
N HIS A 15 3.18 -8.10 -1.85
CA HIS A 15 2.29 -8.19 -3.03
C HIS A 15 1.92 -6.83 -3.65
N MET A 16 1.79 -5.78 -2.83
CA MET A 16 1.38 -4.46 -3.30
C MET A 16 2.52 -3.64 -3.87
N PHE A 17 3.74 -3.78 -3.34
CA PHE A 17 4.82 -2.83 -3.59
C PHE A 17 6.10 -3.46 -4.12
N ASP A 18 6.39 -4.73 -3.83
CA ASP A 18 7.61 -5.36 -4.32
C ASP A 18 7.50 -5.64 -5.83
N HIS A 19 8.54 -5.26 -6.58
CA HIS A 19 8.63 -5.45 -8.04
C HIS A 19 7.34 -5.14 -8.80
N THR A 20 6.65 -4.05 -8.42
CA THR A 20 5.34 -3.69 -8.93
C THR A 20 5.32 -2.26 -9.48
N PHE A 21 4.61 -2.05 -10.58
CA PHE A 21 4.35 -0.75 -11.18
C PHE A 21 3.07 -0.13 -10.59
N LEU A 22 3.22 0.98 -9.86
CA LEU A 22 2.09 1.67 -9.22
C LEU A 22 1.56 2.78 -10.12
N VAL A 23 0.24 2.83 -10.28
CA VAL A 23 -0.44 3.84 -11.10
C VAL A 23 -1.51 4.53 -10.26
N SER A 24 -1.57 5.86 -10.30
CA SER A 24 -2.68 6.60 -9.67
C SER A 24 -3.98 6.36 -10.43
N GLU A 25 -5.10 6.36 -9.72
CA GLU A 25 -6.41 6.08 -10.32
C GLU A 25 -6.78 7.04 -11.45
N ASP A 26 -6.31 8.28 -11.36
CA ASP A 26 -6.52 9.41 -12.27
C ASP A 26 -5.40 9.62 -13.30
N ASP A 27 -4.45 8.70 -13.42
CA ASP A 27 -3.34 8.82 -14.37
C ASP A 27 -3.86 8.86 -15.83
N PRO A 28 -3.51 9.89 -16.63
CA PRO A 28 -4.01 10.03 -18.01
C PRO A 28 -3.56 8.91 -18.96
N TYR A 29 -2.54 8.14 -18.60
CA TYR A 29 -2.02 7.00 -19.36
C TYR A 29 -2.37 5.64 -18.74
N LYS A 30 -3.26 5.59 -17.75
CA LYS A 30 -3.69 4.35 -17.08
C LYS A 30 -4.11 3.25 -18.06
N ASP A 31 -4.82 3.58 -19.12
CA ASP A 31 -5.24 2.62 -20.15
C ASP A 31 -4.06 2.02 -20.92
N THR A 32 -3.01 2.82 -21.16
CA THR A 32 -1.77 2.34 -21.77
C THR A 32 -1.04 1.39 -20.83
N PHE A 33 -0.90 1.75 -19.55
CA PHE A 33 -0.28 0.87 -18.56
C PHE A 33 -1.06 -0.43 -18.36
N THR A 34 -2.39 -0.37 -18.43
CA THR A 34 -3.24 -1.57 -18.36
C THR A 34 -2.97 -2.53 -19.52
N LYS A 35 -2.72 -2.02 -20.73
CA LYS A 35 -2.32 -2.87 -21.87
C LYS A 35 -0.96 -3.53 -21.63
N LEU A 36 0.01 -2.79 -21.11
CA LEU A 36 1.34 -3.33 -20.78
C LEU A 36 1.27 -4.40 -19.69
N ASP A 37 0.38 -4.26 -18.71
CA ASP A 37 0.11 -5.28 -17.68
C ASP A 37 -0.50 -6.55 -18.31
N GLN A 38 -1.48 -6.40 -19.20
CA GLN A 38 -2.11 -7.51 -19.92
C GLN A 38 -1.13 -8.27 -20.83
N GLU A 39 -0.18 -7.56 -21.43
CA GLU A 39 0.90 -8.13 -22.24
C GLU A 39 2.03 -8.74 -21.39
N GLY A 40 1.97 -8.61 -20.06
CA GLY A 40 2.97 -9.15 -19.14
C GLY A 40 4.28 -8.37 -19.09
N VAL A 41 4.30 -7.14 -19.60
CA VAL A 41 5.49 -6.27 -19.61
C VAL A 41 5.74 -5.66 -18.24
N ILE A 42 4.68 -5.33 -17.52
CA ILE A 42 4.72 -4.81 -16.15
C ILE A 42 3.80 -5.65 -15.25
N GLN A 43 3.98 -5.51 -13.93
CA GLN A 43 3.03 -6.01 -12.93
C GLN A 43 2.38 -4.80 -12.27
N MET A 44 1.14 -4.49 -12.61
CA MET A 44 0.50 -3.22 -12.25
C MET A 44 -0.34 -3.32 -10.97
N ARG A 45 -0.36 -2.24 -10.17
CA ARG A 45 -1.36 -1.98 -9.13
C ARG A 45 -1.88 -0.55 -9.25
N VAL A 46 -3.16 -0.37 -9.01
CA VAL A 46 -3.79 0.96 -9.01
C VAL A 46 -3.96 1.42 -7.56
N LEU A 47 -3.48 2.62 -7.26
CA LEU A 47 -3.68 3.31 -5.98
C LEU A 47 -4.58 4.53 -6.20
N PRO A 48 -5.38 4.95 -5.20
CA PRO A 48 -6.13 6.20 -5.30
C PRO A 48 -5.24 7.41 -5.62
N ASN A 49 -4.04 7.43 -5.03
CA ASN A 49 -2.97 8.38 -5.32
C ASN A 49 -1.64 7.71 -4.97
N ALA A 50 -0.74 7.56 -5.95
CA ALA A 50 0.55 6.88 -5.78
C ALA A 50 1.65 7.75 -5.12
N GLY A 51 1.37 9.02 -4.80
CA GLY A 51 2.24 9.87 -3.99
C GLY A 51 2.37 9.37 -2.55
N MET A 52 3.39 9.81 -1.82
CA MET A 52 3.70 9.26 -0.49
C MET A 52 2.60 9.55 0.54
N GLU A 53 1.98 10.73 0.53
CA GLU A 53 0.87 11.04 1.45
C GLU A 53 -0.35 10.14 1.19
N GLY A 54 -0.72 9.98 -0.08
CA GLY A 54 -1.81 9.08 -0.50
C GLY A 54 -1.51 7.62 -0.16
N THR A 55 -0.26 7.19 -0.38
CA THR A 55 0.22 5.85 -0.05
C THR A 55 0.20 5.59 1.46
N ALA A 56 0.63 6.55 2.29
CA ALA A 56 0.58 6.43 3.74
C ALA A 56 -0.85 6.23 4.26
N GLN A 57 -1.79 7.01 3.74
CA GLN A 57 -3.21 6.87 4.09
C GLN A 57 -3.79 5.54 3.59
N PHE A 58 -3.46 5.13 2.37
CA PHE A 58 -3.90 3.86 1.78
C PHE A 58 -3.43 2.66 2.60
N VAL A 59 -2.14 2.61 2.93
CA VAL A 59 -1.54 1.57 3.77
C VAL A 59 -2.16 1.58 5.16
N TYR A 60 -2.31 2.74 5.79
CA TYR A 60 -2.95 2.85 7.10
C TYR A 60 -4.35 2.22 7.09
N LYS A 61 -5.21 2.61 6.13
CA LYS A 61 -6.58 2.12 6.06
C LYS A 61 -6.61 0.60 5.92
N HIS A 62 -5.82 0.05 5.01
CA HIS A 62 -5.80 -1.39 4.76
C HIS A 62 -5.25 -2.18 5.97
N VAL A 63 -4.09 -1.78 6.48
CA VAL A 63 -3.43 -2.50 7.58
C VAL A 63 -4.23 -2.38 8.88
N ASN A 64 -4.84 -1.21 9.16
CA ASN A 64 -5.70 -1.03 10.32
C ASN A 64 -6.92 -1.97 10.26
N ASP A 65 -7.56 -2.08 9.10
CA ASP A 65 -8.67 -3.02 8.91
C ASP A 65 -8.23 -4.47 9.09
N MET A 66 -7.05 -4.86 8.57
CA MET A 66 -6.50 -6.20 8.75
C MET A 66 -6.27 -6.54 10.23
N VAL A 67 -5.54 -5.70 10.96
CA VAL A 67 -5.20 -5.97 12.36
C VAL A 67 -6.43 -5.88 13.27
N SER A 68 -7.34 -4.95 12.99
CA SER A 68 -8.59 -4.83 13.73
C SER A 68 -9.44 -6.09 13.58
N LYS A 69 -9.67 -6.56 12.35
CA LYS A 69 -10.41 -7.82 12.09
C LYS A 69 -9.74 -9.02 12.74
N LYS A 70 -8.42 -9.18 12.58
CA LYS A 70 -7.65 -10.30 13.14
C LYS A 70 -7.67 -10.35 14.66
N THR A 71 -7.83 -9.21 15.32
CA THR A 71 -7.77 -9.10 16.78
C THR A 71 -9.11 -8.82 17.45
N ASN A 72 -10.22 -8.84 16.69
CA ASN A 72 -11.56 -8.44 17.12
C ASN A 72 -11.57 -7.04 17.76
N GLY A 73 -10.92 -6.08 17.09
CA GLY A 73 -10.86 -4.67 17.48
C GLY A 73 -9.93 -4.34 18.64
N ARG A 74 -9.21 -5.32 19.20
CA ARG A 74 -8.29 -5.10 20.33
C ARG A 74 -7.01 -4.35 19.95
N VAL A 75 -6.62 -4.41 18.68
CA VAL A 75 -5.43 -3.74 18.16
C VAL A 75 -5.84 -2.80 17.04
N LYS A 76 -5.26 -1.60 17.07
CA LYS A 76 -5.39 -0.56 16.05
C LYS A 76 -4.01 -0.05 15.64
N VAL A 77 -3.90 0.41 14.41
CA VAL A 77 -2.70 1.12 13.94
C VAL A 77 -2.78 2.56 14.43
N ILE A 78 -1.68 3.08 14.98
CA ILE A 78 -1.60 4.47 15.49
C ILE A 78 -0.87 5.41 14.52
N LYS A 79 0.05 4.87 13.72
CA LYS A 79 0.89 5.61 12.79
C LYS A 79 1.35 4.69 11.67
N VAL A 80 1.34 5.18 10.44
CA VAL A 80 2.07 4.61 9.31
C VAL A 80 3.05 5.65 8.80
N GLU A 81 4.25 5.19 8.44
CA GLU A 81 5.26 5.99 7.75
C GLU A 81 5.69 5.23 6.51
N VAL A 82 5.63 5.90 5.36
CA VAL A 82 6.13 5.38 4.09
C VAL A 82 7.26 6.27 3.61
N ARG A 83 8.24 5.69 2.95
CA ARG A 83 9.44 6.39 2.48
C ARG A 83 9.73 5.98 1.05
N GLU A 84 9.80 6.97 0.17
CA GLU A 84 10.30 6.76 -1.20
C GLU A 84 11.82 6.73 -1.19
N ASN A 85 12.44 7.66 -0.43
CA ASN A 85 13.87 7.77 -0.26
C ASN A 85 14.19 8.48 1.07
N GLU A 86 15.47 8.76 1.35
CA GLU A 86 15.90 9.40 2.61
C GLU A 86 15.33 10.81 2.82
N LYS A 87 14.96 11.51 1.74
CA LYS A 87 14.49 12.91 1.76
C LYS A 87 12.99 13.05 1.54
N ASN A 88 12.32 11.98 1.11
CA ASN A 88 10.90 11.98 0.81
C ASN A 88 10.20 10.84 1.56
N SER A 89 9.35 11.25 2.50
CA SER A 89 8.55 10.35 3.32
C SER A 89 7.24 11.03 3.69
N ALA A 90 6.21 10.23 3.93
CA ALA A 90 4.96 10.72 4.48
C ALA A 90 4.52 9.90 5.69
N ILE A 91 3.83 10.58 6.61
CA ILE A 91 3.30 10.00 7.83
C ILE A 91 1.79 10.21 7.86
N PHE A 92 1.05 9.14 8.17
CA PHE A 92 -0.36 9.20 8.49
C PHE A 92 -0.59 8.71 9.92
N HIS A 93 -1.43 9.40 10.69
CA HIS A 93 -1.74 9.09 12.09
C HIS A 93 -3.17 9.48 12.44
N THR A 94 -3.70 8.90 13.53
CA THR A 94 -5.07 9.11 14.04
C THR A 94 -5.09 9.22 15.55
#